data_AF-A0A452YBH2-F1
#
_entry.id   AF-A0A452YBH2-F1
#
_cell.length_a   1.000
_cell.length_b   1.000
_cell.length_c   1.000
_cell.angle_alpha   90.00
_cell.angle_beta   90.00
_cell.angle_gamma   90.00
#
_symmetry.space_group_name_H-M   'P 1'
#
loop_
_entity.id
_entity.type
_entity.pdbx_description
1 polymer ?
#
loop_
_entity_poly.entity_id
_entity_poly.type
_entity_poly.pdbx_seq_one_letter_code
_entity_poly.pdbx_strand_id
1 'polypeptide(L)'
;MAKMTNAYDLPARKVIHTVGPKYAVKYHTAAENALSHCYRSCLELLIENGLESIAMGCIYTEAKNYPREPAAHVAIRTVRRFLEKQKGKIAGVIFCITSSSDTEIYKRLLPLYFPRDKQEEETAVSKLPADVGDENGETVIDERKIRIRPLPAGAADRTVATAPLDLPLESGLASRSTFKLDSYLDPSFMSLIKDPDLRRKEQWGKSSQAQKRFNYARLLGYGDIGFPPLSAAEEYSLHSRYLAKANSLNLSEIAEMKIIYRGGVDSEGRPVMVVVGAHFLLRCLDLERFVLHVVKEFEPLIQKPYTIVYLHSAASLQPQPDLGFMKRIQQILGRKHQRNLHGIYILHPTLGLRTAILGMQLLIDGEVWKKVVYVDRLVQLFRYVPREQLTIPDFVFQHDLEVNGGRGMIV
;
A
#
# COMPACT_ATOMS: atom_id res chain seq x y z
N MET A 1 -13.93 0.91 -19.93
CA MET A 1 -14.17 1.99 -18.94
C MET A 1 -13.03 1.98 -17.96
N ALA A 2 -12.00 2.76 -18.26
CA ALA A 2 -10.92 3.04 -17.34
C ALA A 2 -10.81 4.56 -17.18
N LYS A 3 -10.39 5.03 -16.01
CA LYS A 3 -10.13 6.46 -15.76
C LYS A 3 -8.76 6.62 -15.16
N MET A 4 -8.00 7.57 -15.68
CA MET A 4 -6.66 7.84 -15.18
C MET A 4 -6.67 9.01 -14.20
N THR A 5 -5.88 8.88 -13.14
CA THR A 5 -5.64 9.92 -12.14
C THR A 5 -4.15 10.08 -11.91
N ASN A 6 -3.74 11.20 -11.33
CA ASN A 6 -2.37 11.35 -10.84
C ASN A 6 -2.16 10.40 -9.66
N ALA A 7 -0.98 9.78 -9.61
CA ALA A 7 -0.63 8.84 -8.56
C ALA A 7 -0.15 9.53 -7.26
N TYR A 8 0.20 10.82 -7.35
CA TYR A 8 0.70 11.65 -6.25
C TYR A 8 1.94 11.04 -5.56
N ASP A 9 1.82 10.55 -4.33
CA ASP A 9 2.95 10.06 -3.53
C ASP A 9 3.30 8.58 -3.79
N LEU A 10 2.74 7.99 -4.86
CA LEU A 10 3.13 6.67 -5.34
C LEU A 10 4.33 6.76 -6.29
N PRO A 11 5.17 5.71 -6.36
CA PRO A 11 6.32 5.67 -7.29
C PRO A 11 5.91 5.64 -8.77
N ALA A 12 4.65 5.31 -9.08
CA ALA A 12 4.09 5.39 -10.43
C ALA A 12 3.75 6.83 -10.80
N ARG A 13 3.81 7.21 -12.09
CA ARG A 13 3.43 8.56 -12.54
C ARG A 13 1.90 8.78 -12.50
N LYS A 14 1.15 7.73 -12.83
CA LYS A 14 -0.32 7.75 -12.98
C LYS A 14 -0.91 6.47 -12.41
N VAL A 15 -2.16 6.55 -11.98
CA VAL A 15 -2.97 5.38 -11.58
C VAL A 15 -4.17 5.28 -12.52
N ILE A 16 -4.35 4.10 -13.11
CA ILE A 16 -5.49 3.78 -13.96
C ILE A 16 -6.48 2.96 -13.15
N HIS A 17 -7.70 3.48 -13.02
CA HIS A 17 -8.80 2.85 -12.32
C HIS A 17 -9.69 2.14 -13.33
N THR A 18 -9.97 0.86 -13.12
CA THR A 18 -10.84 0.06 -14.00
C THR A 18 -11.72 -0.86 -13.18
N VAL A 19 -12.95 -1.08 -13.63
CA VAL A 19 -13.93 -1.92 -12.93
C VAL A 19 -14.11 -3.20 -13.72
N GLY A 20 -13.54 -4.29 -13.22
CA GLY A 20 -13.76 -5.61 -13.82
C GLY A 20 -15.21 -6.10 -13.72
N PRO A 21 -15.66 -6.94 -14.66
CA PRO A 21 -17.05 -7.43 -14.72
C PRO A 21 -17.36 -8.46 -13.63
N LYS A 22 -18.64 -8.56 -13.25
CA LYS A 22 -19.17 -9.68 -12.48
C LYS A 22 -19.42 -10.86 -13.40
N TYR A 23 -18.97 -12.05 -13.02
CA TYR A 23 -19.16 -13.25 -13.81
C TYR A 23 -20.44 -13.98 -13.42
N ALA A 24 -21.21 -14.35 -14.42
CA ALA A 24 -22.34 -15.25 -14.29
C ALA A 24 -22.29 -16.22 -15.47
N VAL A 25 -22.50 -17.51 -15.20
CA VAL A 25 -22.38 -18.58 -16.20
C VAL A 25 -23.23 -18.30 -17.44
N LYS A 26 -24.46 -17.77 -17.25
CA LYS A 26 -25.37 -17.39 -18.35
C LYS A 26 -24.82 -16.30 -19.29
N TYR A 27 -23.89 -15.49 -18.80
CA TYR A 27 -23.34 -14.33 -19.50
C TYR A 27 -21.82 -14.44 -19.69
N HIS A 28 -21.27 -15.65 -19.76
CA HIS A 28 -19.83 -15.90 -19.88
C HIS A 28 -19.16 -15.06 -20.99
N THR A 29 -19.70 -15.06 -22.21
CA THR A 29 -19.15 -14.30 -23.35
C THR A 29 -19.19 -12.79 -23.13
N ALA A 30 -20.25 -12.28 -22.51
CA ALA A 30 -20.34 -10.86 -22.17
C ALA A 30 -19.33 -10.48 -21.09
N ALA A 31 -19.08 -11.35 -20.12
CA ALA A 31 -18.07 -11.17 -19.09
C ALA A 31 -16.65 -11.19 -19.68
N GLU A 32 -16.37 -12.09 -20.64
CA GLU A 32 -15.08 -12.15 -21.34
C GLU A 32 -14.81 -10.89 -22.15
N ASN A 33 -15.78 -10.44 -22.95
CA ASN A 33 -15.63 -9.21 -23.74
C ASN A 33 -15.47 -7.98 -22.84
N ALA A 34 -16.25 -7.90 -21.76
CA ALA A 34 -16.09 -6.81 -20.79
C ALA A 34 -14.71 -6.84 -20.11
N LEU A 35 -14.19 -8.03 -19.77
CA LEU A 35 -12.87 -8.19 -19.16
C LEU A 35 -11.76 -7.80 -20.15
N SER A 36 -11.83 -8.27 -21.39
CA SER A 36 -10.90 -7.87 -22.45
C SER A 36 -10.92 -6.35 -22.65
N HIS A 37 -12.11 -5.75 -22.72
CA HIS A 37 -12.25 -4.30 -22.83
C HIS A 37 -11.66 -3.54 -21.63
N CYS A 38 -11.72 -4.09 -20.41
CA CYS A 38 -11.07 -3.47 -19.25
C CYS A 38 -9.56 -3.38 -19.40
N TYR A 39 -8.88 -4.45 -19.84
CA TYR A 39 -7.44 -4.44 -20.08
C TYR A 39 -7.07 -3.51 -21.23
N ARG A 40 -7.82 -3.58 -22.34
CA ARG A 40 -7.59 -2.74 -23.52
C ARG A 40 -7.71 -1.25 -23.20
N SER A 41 -8.78 -0.83 -22.53
CA SER A 41 -8.95 0.56 -22.10
C SER A 41 -7.78 1.06 -21.23
N CYS A 42 -7.17 0.19 -20.42
CA CYS A 42 -6.01 0.59 -19.62
C CYS A 42 -4.76 0.81 -20.49
N LEU A 43 -4.54 -0.05 -21.48
CA LEU A 43 -3.42 0.07 -22.41
C LEU A 43 -3.59 1.23 -23.41
N GLU A 44 -4.83 1.54 -23.81
CA GLU A 44 -5.14 2.73 -24.62
C GLU A 44 -4.81 4.01 -23.85
N LEU A 45 -5.27 4.13 -22.60
CA LEU A 45 -4.94 5.27 -21.74
C LEU A 45 -3.43 5.44 -21.51
N LEU A 46 -2.69 4.32 -21.46
CA LEU A 46 -1.23 4.35 -21.36
C LEU A 46 -0.62 5.07 -22.56
N ILE A 47 -1.01 4.68 -23.78
CA ILE A 47 -0.51 5.25 -25.03
C ILE A 47 -0.95 6.71 -25.19
N GLU A 48 -2.22 7.00 -24.94
CA GLU A 48 -2.78 8.37 -25.06
C GLU A 48 -2.04 9.38 -24.17
N ASN A 49 -1.48 8.93 -23.06
CA ASN A 49 -0.77 9.78 -22.11
C ASN A 49 0.76 9.70 -22.24
N GLY A 50 1.27 9.07 -23.30
CA GLY A 50 2.71 9.00 -23.58
C GLY A 50 3.51 8.24 -22.50
N LEU A 51 2.90 7.22 -21.89
CA LEU A 51 3.55 6.37 -20.90
C LEU A 51 4.04 5.08 -21.58
N GLU A 52 5.19 4.58 -21.14
CA GLU A 52 5.86 3.43 -21.79
C GLU A 52 5.72 2.12 -21.00
N SER A 53 5.38 2.18 -19.73
CA SER A 53 5.32 1.00 -18.85
C SER A 53 4.08 0.99 -17.98
N ILE A 54 3.48 -0.19 -17.80
CA ILE A 54 2.30 -0.39 -16.95
C ILE A 54 2.45 -1.64 -16.08
N ALA A 55 2.04 -1.51 -14.82
CA ALA A 55 1.86 -2.61 -13.90
C ALA A 55 0.35 -2.88 -13.74
N MET A 56 -0.11 -4.08 -14.04
CA MET A 56 -1.52 -4.46 -14.00
C MET A 56 -1.73 -5.66 -13.08
N GLY A 57 -2.70 -5.55 -12.16
CA GLY A 57 -3.14 -6.69 -11.34
C GLY A 57 -4.26 -7.50 -11.99
N CYS A 58 -4.68 -8.58 -11.34
CA CYS A 58 -5.85 -9.35 -11.74
C CYS A 58 -7.13 -8.50 -11.61
N ILE A 59 -7.70 -8.07 -12.73
CA ILE A 59 -8.96 -7.28 -12.77
C ILE A 59 -10.18 -8.16 -12.39
N TYR A 60 -10.05 -9.46 -12.62
CA TYR A 60 -10.98 -10.49 -12.18
C TYR A 60 -10.58 -10.92 -10.76
N THR A 61 -11.44 -10.67 -9.79
CA THR A 61 -11.23 -11.00 -8.38
C THR A 61 -12.24 -12.04 -7.93
N GLU A 62 -11.93 -12.82 -6.91
CA GLU A 62 -12.86 -13.82 -6.33
C GLU A 62 -14.22 -13.21 -5.96
N ALA A 63 -14.23 -11.98 -5.45
CA ALA A 63 -15.47 -11.25 -5.13
C ALA A 63 -16.43 -11.08 -6.33
N LYS A 64 -15.96 -11.32 -7.56
CA LYS A 64 -16.74 -11.22 -8.81
C LYS A 64 -17.12 -12.58 -9.39
N ASN A 65 -16.82 -13.68 -8.70
CA ASN A 65 -17.11 -15.06 -9.10
C ASN A 65 -16.55 -15.46 -10.48
N TYR A 66 -15.50 -14.78 -10.96
CA TYR A 66 -14.92 -15.06 -12.26
C TYR A 66 -13.96 -16.26 -12.16
N PRO A 67 -14.10 -17.31 -12.99
CA PRO A 67 -13.17 -18.42 -12.99
C PRO A 67 -11.75 -17.95 -13.36
N ARG A 68 -10.77 -18.26 -12.50
CA ARG A 68 -9.42 -17.69 -12.57
C ARG A 68 -8.67 -18.02 -13.86
N GLU A 69 -8.69 -19.28 -14.27
CA GLU A 69 -7.92 -19.74 -15.43
C GLU A 69 -8.47 -19.20 -16.77
N PRO A 70 -9.78 -19.28 -17.08
CA PRO A 70 -10.35 -18.60 -18.25
C PRO A 70 -10.09 -17.09 -18.25
N ALA A 71 -10.16 -16.44 -17.08
CA ALA A 71 -9.90 -15.02 -16.98
C ALA A 71 -8.43 -14.64 -17.26
N ALA A 72 -7.49 -15.49 -16.82
CA ALA A 72 -6.07 -15.34 -17.12
C ALA A 72 -5.81 -15.45 -18.63
N HIS A 73 -6.45 -16.41 -19.31
CA HIS A 73 -6.40 -16.52 -20.77
C HIS A 73 -6.87 -15.23 -21.45
N VAL A 74 -8.02 -14.68 -21.06
CA VAL A 74 -8.56 -13.42 -21.62
C VAL A 74 -7.60 -12.26 -21.38
N ALA A 75 -7.05 -12.12 -20.16
CA ALA A 75 -6.12 -11.07 -19.82
C ALA A 75 -4.86 -11.12 -20.69
N ILE A 76 -4.17 -12.26 -20.70
CA ILE A 76 -2.90 -12.44 -21.40
C ILE A 76 -3.10 -12.33 -22.92
N ARG A 77 -4.15 -12.95 -23.47
CA ARG A 77 -4.50 -12.85 -24.90
C ARG A 77 -4.72 -11.40 -25.34
N THR A 78 -5.48 -10.64 -24.54
CA THR A 78 -5.78 -9.23 -24.85
C THR A 78 -4.50 -8.39 -24.86
N VAL A 79 -3.62 -8.57 -23.86
CA VAL A 79 -2.33 -7.86 -23.82
C VAL A 79 -1.45 -8.23 -25.01
N ARG A 80 -1.32 -9.52 -25.32
CA ARG A 80 -0.54 -10.03 -26.46
C ARG A 80 -1.00 -9.39 -27.77
N ARG A 81 -2.31 -9.42 -28.06
CA ARG A 81 -2.88 -8.80 -29.28
C ARG A 81 -2.68 -7.29 -29.34
N PHE A 82 -2.85 -6.62 -28.20
CA PHE A 82 -2.64 -5.17 -28.15
C PHE A 82 -1.18 -4.79 -28.44
N LEU A 83 -0.23 -5.53 -27.89
CA LEU A 83 1.20 -5.33 -28.14
C LEU A 83 1.59 -5.64 -29.59
N GLU A 84 0.97 -6.65 -30.21
CA GLU A 84 1.16 -6.95 -31.64
C GLU A 84 0.66 -5.82 -32.56
N LYS A 85 -0.41 -5.11 -32.17
CA LYS A 85 -0.95 -3.97 -32.92
C LYS A 85 -0.16 -2.68 -32.71
N GLN A 86 0.26 -2.39 -31.48
CA GLN A 86 0.90 -1.13 -31.10
C GLN A 86 2.43 -1.25 -30.95
N LYS A 87 3.07 -1.95 -31.89
CA LYS A 87 4.52 -2.25 -31.85
C LYS A 87 5.35 -0.98 -31.60
N GLY A 88 6.19 -1.03 -30.56
CA GLY A 88 7.20 0.00 -30.28
C GLY A 88 6.76 1.17 -29.39
N LYS A 89 5.49 1.25 -28.96
CA LYS A 89 5.02 2.31 -28.04
C LYS A 89 5.08 1.94 -26.56
N ILE A 90 5.14 0.64 -26.26
CA ILE A 90 5.13 0.11 -24.89
C ILE A 90 6.46 -0.61 -24.66
N ALA A 91 7.22 -0.15 -23.68
CA ALA A 91 8.49 -0.73 -23.26
C ALA A 91 8.30 -1.97 -22.38
N GLY A 92 7.25 -2.02 -21.55
CA GLY A 92 7.01 -3.17 -20.68
C GLY A 92 5.64 -3.22 -20.03
N VAL A 93 5.09 -4.43 -19.93
CA VAL A 93 3.85 -4.74 -19.19
C VAL A 93 4.19 -5.72 -18.08
N ILE A 94 3.87 -5.38 -16.84
CA ILE A 94 4.14 -6.20 -15.66
C ILE A 94 2.81 -6.69 -15.07
N PHE A 95 2.63 -8.00 -14.97
CA PHE A 95 1.48 -8.59 -14.26
C PHE A 95 1.80 -8.70 -12.76
N CYS A 96 1.08 -7.94 -11.94
CA CYS A 96 1.21 -7.91 -10.48
C CYS A 96 0.21 -8.89 -9.84
N ILE A 97 0.66 -10.10 -9.58
CA ILE A 97 -0.18 -11.17 -9.05
C ILE A 97 0.06 -11.30 -7.55
N THR A 98 -1.00 -11.15 -6.75
CA THR A 98 -0.93 -11.23 -5.28
C THR A 98 -1.25 -12.62 -4.74
N SER A 99 -2.05 -13.41 -5.45
CA SER A 99 -2.46 -14.75 -5.04
C SER A 99 -1.48 -15.82 -5.53
N SER A 100 -1.16 -16.80 -4.69
CA SER A 100 -0.31 -17.95 -5.04
C SER A 100 -0.90 -18.77 -6.19
N SER A 101 -2.21 -19.03 -6.12
CA SER A 101 -2.94 -19.78 -7.14
C SER A 101 -2.94 -19.11 -8.52
N ASP A 102 -3.15 -17.79 -8.59
CA ASP A 102 -3.03 -17.06 -9.85
C ASP A 102 -1.58 -17.07 -10.35
N THR A 103 -0.59 -17.03 -9.44
CA THR A 103 0.82 -17.06 -9.82
C THR A 103 1.18 -18.35 -10.56
N GLU A 104 0.69 -19.50 -10.09
CA GLU A 104 0.87 -20.79 -10.77
C GLU A 104 0.23 -20.81 -12.16
N ILE A 105 -0.98 -20.26 -12.28
CA ILE A 105 -1.70 -20.15 -13.56
C ILE A 105 -0.89 -19.30 -14.54
N TYR A 106 -0.48 -18.08 -14.17
CA TYR A 106 0.29 -17.21 -15.07
C TYR A 106 1.67 -17.79 -15.42
N LYS A 107 2.34 -18.47 -14.48
CA LYS A 107 3.62 -19.16 -14.78
C LYS A 107 3.45 -20.21 -15.88
N ARG A 108 2.33 -20.92 -15.89
CA ARG A 108 2.00 -21.91 -16.94
C ARG A 108 1.56 -21.26 -18.25
N LEU A 109 0.77 -20.18 -18.18
CA LEU A 109 0.13 -19.59 -19.36
C LEU A 109 1.00 -18.57 -20.10
N LEU A 110 1.81 -17.77 -19.41
CA LEU A 110 2.63 -16.72 -20.04
C LEU A 110 3.55 -17.27 -21.14
N PRO A 111 4.28 -18.39 -20.98
CA PRO A 111 5.10 -18.95 -22.05
C PRO A 111 4.31 -19.39 -23.28
N LEU A 112 3.03 -19.76 -23.11
CA LEU A 112 2.18 -20.15 -24.24
C LEU A 112 1.83 -18.91 -25.09
N TYR A 113 1.53 -17.79 -24.45
CA TYR A 113 1.18 -16.55 -25.15
C TYR A 113 2.39 -15.71 -25.52
N PHE A 114 3.54 -15.86 -24.86
CA PHE A 114 4.79 -15.14 -25.09
C PHE A 114 5.95 -16.14 -25.11
N PRO A 115 6.02 -17.00 -26.14
CA PRO A 115 7.08 -17.99 -26.26
C PRO A 115 8.44 -17.30 -26.40
N ARG A 116 9.43 -17.83 -25.69
CA ARG A 116 10.81 -17.34 -25.67
C ARG A 116 11.71 -18.12 -26.64
N ASP A 117 11.38 -19.40 -26.85
CA ASP A 117 12.11 -20.34 -27.69
C ASP A 117 11.16 -21.09 -28.63
N LYS A 118 11.69 -21.66 -29.73
CA LYS A 118 10.91 -22.45 -30.70
C LYS A 118 10.16 -23.62 -30.06
N GLN A 119 10.73 -24.24 -29.03
CA GLN A 119 10.08 -25.33 -28.29
C GLN A 119 8.81 -24.87 -27.55
N GLU A 120 8.84 -23.66 -26.99
CA GLU A 120 7.66 -23.06 -26.33
C GLU A 120 6.60 -22.71 -27.37
N GLU A 121 7.01 -22.23 -28.54
CA GLU A 121 6.12 -21.92 -29.67
C GLU A 121 5.38 -23.17 -30.18
N GLU A 122 6.08 -24.28 -30.41
CA GLU A 122 5.45 -25.56 -30.78
C GLU A 122 4.47 -26.05 -29.70
N THR A 123 4.86 -25.92 -28.44
CA THR A 123 4.02 -26.28 -27.29
C THR A 123 2.76 -25.41 -27.22
N ALA A 124 2.89 -24.12 -27.49
CA ALA A 124 1.78 -23.16 -27.50
C ALA A 124 0.72 -23.51 -28.54
N VAL A 125 1.14 -23.89 -29.75
CA VAL A 125 0.22 -24.29 -30.84
C VAL A 125 -0.64 -25.48 -30.43
N SER A 126 -0.09 -26.44 -29.67
CA SER A 126 -0.85 -27.62 -29.21
C SER A 126 -1.78 -27.35 -28.03
N LYS A 127 -1.45 -26.39 -27.15
CA LYS A 127 -2.14 -26.16 -25.87
C LYS A 127 -3.10 -24.99 -25.85
N LEU A 128 -2.94 -24.02 -26.76
CA LEU A 128 -3.85 -22.88 -26.83
C LEU A 128 -5.16 -23.26 -27.51
N PRO A 129 -6.32 -22.81 -27.01
CA PRO A 129 -7.60 -23.07 -27.65
C PRO A 129 -7.65 -22.42 -29.05
N ALA A 130 -8.30 -23.11 -30.01
CA ALA A 130 -8.47 -22.62 -31.37
C ALA A 130 -9.34 -21.35 -31.47
N ASP A 131 -10.11 -21.04 -30.42
CA ASP A 131 -10.86 -19.78 -30.30
C ASP A 131 -9.93 -18.64 -29.87
N VAL A 132 -9.18 -18.13 -30.84
CA VAL A 132 -8.17 -17.08 -30.64
C VAL A 132 -8.77 -15.68 -30.52
N GLY A 133 -10.10 -15.56 -30.49
CA GLY A 133 -10.81 -14.29 -30.55
C GLY A 133 -10.57 -13.52 -31.86
N ASP A 134 -11.15 -12.33 -31.97
CA ASP A 134 -10.95 -11.39 -33.06
C ASP A 134 -9.57 -10.72 -32.98
N GLU A 135 -9.29 -9.78 -33.89
CA GLU A 135 -8.03 -9.04 -33.90
C GLU A 135 -7.73 -8.27 -32.58
N ASN A 136 -8.74 -8.08 -31.72
CA ASN A 136 -8.63 -7.41 -30.43
C ASN A 136 -8.63 -8.40 -29.25
N GLY A 137 -8.74 -9.71 -29.50
CA GLY A 137 -8.82 -10.77 -28.50
C GLY A 137 -10.21 -10.97 -27.88
N GLU A 138 -11.27 -10.42 -28.47
CA GLU A 138 -12.69 -10.62 -28.09
C GLU A 138 -13.26 -11.89 -28.75
N THR A 139 -14.22 -12.57 -28.12
CA THR A 139 -14.81 -13.79 -28.71
C THR A 139 -15.77 -13.43 -29.85
N VAL A 140 -15.55 -14.02 -31.03
CA VAL A 140 -16.37 -13.77 -32.22
C VAL A 140 -17.65 -14.62 -32.12
N ILE A 141 -18.78 -13.97 -31.90
CA ILE A 141 -20.10 -14.61 -31.97
C ILE A 141 -20.72 -14.27 -33.33
N ASP A 142 -20.71 -15.20 -34.29
CA ASP A 142 -21.25 -14.99 -35.63
C ASP A 142 -22.75 -14.65 -35.65
N GLU A 143 -23.49 -15.06 -34.62
CA GLU A 143 -24.94 -14.82 -34.47
C GLU A 143 -25.31 -13.34 -34.25
N ARG A 144 -24.34 -12.45 -33.96
CA ARG A 144 -24.58 -11.01 -33.72
C ARG A 144 -24.20 -10.09 -34.89
N LYS A 145 -23.73 -10.63 -36.02
CA LYS A 145 -23.51 -9.82 -37.22
C LYS A 145 -24.87 -9.35 -37.75
N ILE A 146 -25.09 -8.04 -37.75
CA ILE A 146 -26.30 -7.42 -38.29
C ILE A 146 -26.39 -7.80 -39.78
N ARG A 147 -27.27 -8.74 -40.11
CA ARG A 147 -27.65 -9.01 -41.51
C ARG A 147 -28.55 -7.87 -41.96
N ILE A 148 -27.96 -6.80 -42.48
CA ILE A 148 -28.71 -5.75 -43.16
C ILE A 148 -29.24 -6.38 -44.46
N ARG A 149 -30.48 -6.90 -44.42
CA ARG A 149 -31.23 -7.16 -45.65
C ARG A 149 -31.77 -5.81 -46.11
N PRO A 150 -31.61 -5.43 -47.38
CA PRO A 150 -32.29 -4.25 -47.90
C PRO A 150 -33.80 -4.43 -47.70
N LEU A 151 -34.44 -3.40 -47.13
CA LEU A 151 -35.88 -3.36 -46.91
C LEU A 151 -36.58 -3.49 -48.28
N PRO A 152 -37.54 -4.42 -48.46
CA PRO A 152 -38.25 -4.53 -49.72
C PRO A 152 -39.05 -3.25 -49.96
N ALA A 153 -38.76 -2.57 -51.07
CA ALA A 153 -39.52 -1.44 -51.54
C ALA A 153 -40.91 -1.94 -52.01
N GLY A 154 -41.92 -1.77 -51.17
CA GLY A 154 -43.30 -2.13 -51.48
C GLY A 154 -44.25 -1.37 -50.56
N ALA A 155 -45.05 -0.49 -51.15
CA ALA A 155 -45.93 0.49 -50.51
C ALA A 155 -47.00 -0.12 -49.58
N ALA A 156 -47.31 0.58 -48.47
CA ALA A 156 -48.68 0.78 -47.99
C ALA A 156 -48.74 1.90 -46.94
N ASP A 157 -49.70 2.77 -47.20
CA ASP A 157 -50.13 3.98 -46.51
C ASP A 157 -50.66 3.73 -45.08
N ARG A 158 -50.43 4.67 -44.15
CA ARG A 158 -51.26 4.92 -42.95
C ARG A 158 -50.77 6.15 -42.16
N THR A 159 -51.45 7.25 -42.43
CA THR A 159 -51.51 8.49 -41.65
C THR A 159 -51.98 8.26 -40.19
N VAL A 160 -51.29 8.83 -39.21
CA VAL A 160 -51.87 9.15 -37.89
C VAL A 160 -51.39 10.53 -37.42
N ALA A 161 -52.36 11.30 -36.94
CA ALA A 161 -52.37 12.75 -36.75
C ALA A 161 -51.62 13.27 -35.50
N THR A 162 -51.13 14.51 -35.61
CA THR A 162 -50.67 15.38 -34.52
C THR A 162 -51.83 16.24 -33.99
N ALA A 163 -52.00 16.29 -32.67
CA ALA A 163 -52.92 17.22 -31.99
C ALA A 163 -52.14 18.17 -31.04
N PRO A 164 -52.37 19.50 -31.08
CA PRO A 164 -51.92 20.46 -30.07
C PRO A 164 -53.10 20.93 -29.17
N LEU A 165 -52.82 21.51 -27.99
CA LEU A 165 -53.65 22.39 -27.11
C LEU A 165 -52.88 22.54 -25.76
N ASP A 166 -52.26 23.67 -25.39
CA ASP A 166 -52.73 24.99 -24.90
C ASP A 166 -52.78 25.16 -23.34
N LEU A 167 -52.07 26.22 -22.91
CA LEU A 167 -51.84 27.00 -21.65
C LEU A 167 -53.00 27.12 -20.60
N PRO A 168 -52.84 27.65 -19.34
CA PRO A 168 -52.00 28.82 -18.98
C PRO A 168 -51.35 28.93 -17.57
N LEU A 169 -50.46 29.95 -17.51
CA LEU A 169 -49.80 30.60 -16.38
C LEU A 169 -50.79 31.46 -15.56
N GLU A 170 -50.72 31.43 -14.23
CA GLU A 170 -51.21 32.53 -13.37
C GLU A 170 -50.14 33.01 -12.39
N SER A 171 -49.97 34.33 -12.40
CA SER A 171 -49.08 35.14 -11.58
C SER A 171 -49.83 35.72 -10.39
N GLY A 172 -49.28 35.59 -9.18
CA GLY A 172 -49.74 36.31 -7.99
C GLY A 172 -48.58 36.85 -7.18
N LEU A 173 -48.14 38.08 -7.48
CA LEU A 173 -47.27 38.87 -6.60
C LEU A 173 -48.12 39.43 -5.45
N ALA A 174 -47.75 39.14 -4.21
CA ALA A 174 -48.14 39.93 -3.05
C ALA A 174 -46.89 40.26 -2.22
N SER A 175 -46.43 41.49 -2.39
CA SER A 175 -45.45 42.16 -1.52
C SER A 175 -46.03 42.30 -0.11
N ARG A 176 -45.35 41.75 0.90
CA ARG A 176 -45.51 42.16 2.30
C ARG A 176 -44.15 42.17 3.02
N SER A 177 -43.65 43.39 3.19
CA SER A 177 -43.04 43.91 4.43
C SER A 177 -41.88 43.12 5.04
N THR A 178 -40.67 43.51 4.64
CA THR A 178 -39.48 43.59 5.50
C THR A 178 -39.82 44.24 6.85
N PHE A 179 -39.98 43.47 7.93
CA PHE A 179 -39.61 43.87 9.29
C PHE A 179 -39.55 42.61 10.19
N LYS A 180 -38.44 42.44 10.91
CA LYS A 180 -38.14 41.43 11.95
C LYS A 180 -37.90 39.99 11.49
N LEU A 181 -36.72 39.74 10.91
CA LEU A 181 -36.07 38.41 11.02
C LEU A 181 -34.54 38.47 11.23
N ASP A 182 -33.96 39.64 11.52
CA ASP A 182 -32.51 39.76 11.78
C ASP A 182 -32.13 39.62 13.26
N SER A 183 -33.10 39.58 14.18
CA SER A 183 -32.84 39.50 15.63
C SER A 183 -32.76 38.07 16.19
N TYR A 184 -32.88 37.05 15.34
CA TYR A 184 -32.82 35.63 15.72
C TYR A 184 -31.69 34.85 15.05
N LEU A 185 -30.80 35.52 14.33
CA LEU A 185 -29.68 34.87 13.66
C LEU A 185 -28.46 34.83 14.59
N ASP A 186 -28.20 33.63 15.12
CA ASP A 186 -27.02 33.32 15.92
C ASP A 186 -25.73 33.48 15.08
N PRO A 187 -24.71 34.24 15.54
CA PRO A 187 -23.42 34.39 14.84
C PRO A 187 -22.72 33.06 14.51
N SER A 188 -23.04 31.96 15.22
CA SER A 188 -22.63 30.61 14.85
C SER A 188 -23.08 30.21 13.43
N PHE A 189 -24.30 30.58 13.05
CA PHE A 189 -24.94 30.22 11.79
C PHE A 189 -24.35 30.99 10.61
N MET A 190 -23.95 32.26 10.80
CA MET A 190 -23.28 33.05 9.76
C MET A 190 -21.84 32.57 9.47
N SER A 191 -21.19 31.90 10.43
CA SER A 191 -19.85 31.32 10.25
C SER A 191 -19.82 30.04 9.39
N LEU A 192 -21.00 29.49 9.07
CA LEU A 192 -21.21 28.31 8.21
C LEU A 192 -21.35 28.66 6.73
N ILE A 193 -21.35 29.95 6.36
CA ILE A 193 -21.51 30.41 4.96
C ILE A 193 -20.17 30.42 4.20
N LYS A 194 -19.05 30.07 4.85
CA LYS A 194 -17.84 29.70 4.10
C LYS A 194 -18.03 28.30 3.52
N ASP A 195 -18.19 28.26 2.20
CA ASP A 195 -18.27 27.05 1.38
C ASP A 195 -17.32 25.97 1.95
N PRO A 196 -17.84 24.80 2.37
CA PRO A 196 -17.02 23.75 2.99
C PRO A 196 -15.86 23.32 2.10
N ASP A 197 -15.95 23.50 0.78
CA ASP A 197 -14.88 23.23 -0.16
C ASP A 197 -13.76 24.28 -0.16
N LEU A 198 -14.03 25.52 0.23
CA LEU A 198 -13.01 26.56 0.40
C LEU A 198 -12.16 26.29 1.65
N ARG A 199 -12.78 25.87 2.77
CA ARG A 199 -12.04 25.41 3.96
C ARG A 199 -11.18 24.19 3.64
N ARG A 200 -11.74 23.24 2.88
CA ARG A 200 -11.04 22.04 2.41
C ARG A 200 -9.88 22.40 1.48
N LYS A 201 -10.05 23.37 0.57
CA LYS A 201 -8.99 23.92 -0.30
C LYS A 201 -7.92 24.69 0.46
N GLU A 202 -8.26 25.48 1.47
CA GLU A 202 -7.29 26.22 2.28
C GLU A 202 -6.46 25.26 3.15
N GLN A 203 -7.08 24.23 3.73
CA GLN A 203 -6.36 23.12 4.37
C GLN A 203 -5.48 22.38 3.37
N TRP A 204 -6.01 22.04 2.18
CA TRP A 204 -5.22 21.40 1.12
C TRP A 204 -4.07 22.26 0.62
N GLY A 205 -4.25 23.57 0.54
CA GLY A 205 -3.24 24.54 0.11
C GLY A 205 -2.13 24.70 1.13
N LYS A 206 -2.47 24.73 2.43
CA LYS A 206 -1.51 24.70 3.54
C LYS A 206 -0.75 23.37 3.59
N SER A 207 -1.43 22.24 3.38
CA SER A 207 -0.80 20.91 3.25
C SER A 207 0.07 20.79 2.01
N SER A 208 -0.33 21.37 0.87
CA SER A 208 0.41 21.35 -0.41
C SER A 208 1.65 22.27 -0.40
N GLN A 209 1.57 23.43 0.25
CA GLN A 209 2.73 24.29 0.49
C GLN A 209 3.71 23.67 1.49
N ALA A 210 3.21 22.95 2.50
CA ALA A 210 4.05 22.10 3.34
C ALA A 210 4.70 20.99 2.48
N GLN A 211 3.96 20.27 1.65
CA GLN A 211 4.50 19.20 0.78
C GLN A 211 5.56 19.69 -0.22
N LYS A 212 5.40 20.88 -0.80
CA LYS A 212 6.37 21.45 -1.77
C LYS A 212 7.72 21.79 -1.15
N ARG A 213 7.77 22.22 0.12
CA ARG A 213 9.03 22.45 0.85
C ARG A 213 9.78 21.14 1.16
N PHE A 214 9.10 20.00 1.13
CA PHE A 214 9.62 18.70 1.56
C PHE A 214 10.25 17.89 0.42
N ASN A 215 10.04 18.29 -0.84
CA ASN A 215 10.57 17.59 -2.01
C ASN A 215 12.07 17.79 -2.25
N TYR A 216 12.68 18.86 -1.70
CA TYR A 216 14.12 19.12 -1.89
C TYR A 216 15.01 18.16 -1.07
N ALA A 217 14.50 17.59 0.03
CA ALA A 217 15.25 16.64 0.86
C ALA A 217 15.32 15.24 0.22
N ARG A 218 14.28 14.84 -0.54
CA ARG A 218 14.15 13.52 -1.19
C ARG A 218 15.17 13.31 -2.33
N LEU A 219 15.72 14.39 -2.88
CA LEU A 219 16.70 14.38 -3.97
C LEU A 219 18.12 13.97 -3.50
N LEU A 220 18.43 14.06 -2.21
CA LEU A 220 19.78 13.85 -1.68
C LEU A 220 20.02 12.47 -1.05
N GLY A 221 19.11 11.50 -1.25
CA GLY A 221 19.32 10.12 -0.78
C GLY A 221 19.14 9.91 0.73
N TYR A 222 18.58 10.89 1.43
CA TYR A 222 18.07 10.74 2.79
C TYR A 222 16.55 10.55 2.70
N GLY A 223 16.00 9.44 3.23
CA GLY A 223 14.56 9.25 3.34
C GLY A 223 13.86 10.34 4.18
N ASP A 224 12.56 10.17 4.45
CA ASP A 224 11.63 11.11 5.12
C ASP A 224 12.08 11.62 6.52
N ILE A 225 13.19 12.36 6.61
CA ILE A 225 13.65 13.05 7.81
C ILE A 225 12.83 14.33 8.01
N GLY A 226 12.15 14.83 6.96
CA GLY A 226 11.17 15.90 7.06
C GLY A 226 9.77 15.34 7.31
N PHE A 227 9.39 15.07 8.55
CA PHE A 227 8.00 15.23 8.97
C PHE A 227 7.98 16.49 9.84
N PRO A 228 7.02 17.42 9.66
CA PRO A 228 6.95 18.55 10.56
C PRO A 228 6.72 18.02 11.98
N PRO A 229 7.34 18.63 13.00
CA PRO A 229 7.08 18.24 14.38
C PRO A 229 5.58 18.39 14.64
N LEU A 230 4.92 17.27 14.94
CA LEU A 230 3.50 17.26 15.27
C LEU A 230 3.29 17.89 16.65
N SER A 231 2.14 18.52 16.83
CA SER A 231 1.69 18.92 18.17
C SER A 231 1.49 17.68 19.04
N ALA A 232 1.66 17.82 20.36
CA ALA A 232 1.40 16.72 21.29
C ALA A 232 -0.01 16.13 21.16
N ALA A 233 -1.01 16.96 20.81
CA ALA A 233 -2.38 16.50 20.56
C ALA A 233 -2.51 15.68 19.26
N GLU A 234 -1.77 16.07 18.22
CA GLU A 234 -1.75 15.37 16.93
C GLU A 234 -1.04 14.02 17.07
N GLU A 235 0.10 13.96 17.77
CA GLU A 235 0.79 12.71 18.09
C GLU A 235 -0.11 11.76 18.87
N TYR A 236 -0.83 12.26 19.88
CA TYR A 236 -1.75 11.45 20.68
C TYR A 236 -2.93 10.90 19.86
N SER A 237 -3.52 11.74 19.00
CA SER A 237 -4.59 11.32 18.09
C SER A 237 -4.10 10.26 17.10
N LEU A 238 -2.90 10.47 16.55
CA LEU A 238 -2.25 9.56 15.63
C LEU A 238 -1.99 8.22 16.31
N HIS A 239 -1.33 8.21 17.48
CA HIS A 239 -1.11 7.03 18.29
C HIS A 239 -2.42 6.26 18.55
N SER A 240 -3.45 6.95 19.03
CA SER A 240 -4.78 6.35 19.32
C SER A 240 -5.41 5.70 18.08
N ARG A 241 -5.26 6.31 16.89
CA ARG A 241 -5.76 5.76 15.63
C ARG A 241 -5.03 4.48 15.24
N TYR A 242 -3.70 4.45 15.37
CA TYR A 242 -2.92 3.23 15.09
C TYR A 242 -3.24 2.11 16.08
N LEU A 243 -3.41 2.45 17.37
CA LEU A 243 -3.81 1.48 18.40
C LEU A 243 -5.20 0.89 18.14
N ALA A 244 -6.18 1.73 17.79
CA ALA A 244 -7.52 1.26 17.42
C ALA A 244 -7.47 0.30 16.21
N LYS A 245 -6.68 0.64 15.19
CA LYS A 245 -6.46 -0.21 14.01
C LYS A 245 -5.75 -1.52 14.38
N ALA A 246 -4.74 -1.48 15.25
CA ALA A 246 -4.00 -2.66 15.70
C ALA A 246 -4.86 -3.63 16.52
N ASN A 247 -5.84 -3.11 17.26
CA ASN A 247 -6.80 -3.94 18.00
C ASN A 247 -7.85 -4.58 17.10
N SER A 248 -8.14 -3.99 15.93
CA SER A 248 -9.12 -4.53 14.98
C SER A 248 -8.58 -5.65 14.08
N LEU A 249 -7.25 -5.79 13.97
CA LEU A 249 -6.61 -6.73 13.05
C LEU A 249 -5.97 -7.89 13.80
N ASN A 250 -5.98 -9.07 13.17
CA ASN A 250 -5.17 -10.20 13.62
C ASN A 250 -3.72 -9.98 13.17
N LEU A 251 -2.79 -10.06 14.12
CA LEU A 251 -1.35 -9.81 13.93
C LEU A 251 -0.50 -11.02 14.37
N SER A 252 -1.12 -12.21 14.48
CA SER A 252 -0.43 -13.44 14.92
C SER A 252 0.75 -13.80 14.04
N GLU A 253 0.60 -13.70 12.72
CA GLU A 253 1.66 -14.01 11.73
C GLU A 253 2.94 -13.19 11.97
N ILE A 254 2.79 -11.93 12.38
CA ILE A 254 3.93 -11.04 12.64
C ILE A 254 4.50 -11.27 14.03
N ALA A 255 3.66 -11.58 15.01
CA ALA A 255 4.10 -11.96 16.35
C ALA A 255 4.93 -13.26 16.33
N GLU A 256 4.57 -14.22 15.47
CA GLU A 256 5.30 -15.47 15.27
C GLU A 256 6.72 -15.26 14.75
N MET A 257 6.98 -14.19 14.00
CA MET A 257 8.32 -13.83 13.54
C MET A 257 9.26 -13.41 14.69
N LYS A 258 8.72 -13.14 15.89
CA LYS A 258 9.47 -12.74 17.09
C LYS A 258 10.52 -11.65 16.82
N ILE A 259 10.14 -10.66 16.00
CA ILE A 259 10.97 -9.47 15.75
C ILE A 259 11.00 -8.61 17.01
N ILE A 260 9.84 -8.47 17.66
CA ILE A 260 9.68 -7.72 18.91
C ILE A 260 8.91 -8.63 19.86
N TYR A 261 9.36 -8.71 21.10
CA TYR A 261 8.65 -9.43 22.14
C TYR A 261 8.97 -8.83 23.52
N ARG A 262 8.04 -9.02 24.46
CA ARG A 262 8.24 -8.58 25.84
C ARG A 262 9.20 -9.53 26.53
N GLY A 263 10.33 -8.99 26.98
CA GLY A 263 11.14 -9.63 28.00
C GLY A 263 10.45 -9.54 29.35
N GLY A 264 11.06 -10.16 30.35
CA GLY A 264 10.68 -10.00 31.74
C GLY A 264 11.07 -8.62 32.26
N VAL A 265 11.80 -8.59 33.38
CA VAL A 265 12.23 -7.34 34.01
C VAL A 265 13.74 -7.16 34.00
N ASP A 266 14.20 -5.92 34.01
CA ASP A 266 15.60 -5.59 34.23
C ASP A 266 15.98 -5.71 35.72
N SER A 267 17.26 -5.51 36.02
CA SER A 267 17.79 -5.55 37.40
C SER A 267 17.13 -4.53 38.35
N GLU A 268 16.49 -3.49 37.82
CA GLU A 268 15.77 -2.47 38.59
C GLU A 268 14.24 -2.71 38.60
N GLY A 269 13.78 -3.84 38.07
CA GLY A 269 12.36 -4.22 38.04
C GLY A 269 11.55 -3.53 36.95
N ARG A 270 12.18 -2.84 36.00
CA ARG A 270 11.49 -2.23 34.85
C ARG A 270 11.24 -3.29 33.77
N PRO A 271 10.09 -3.29 33.11
CA PRO A 271 9.83 -4.24 32.05
C PRO A 271 10.75 -3.99 30.85
N VAL A 272 11.16 -5.07 30.20
CA VAL A 272 12.10 -5.04 29.08
C VAL A 272 11.38 -5.36 27.78
N MET A 273 11.61 -4.56 26.74
CA MET A 273 11.24 -4.92 25.38
C MET A 273 12.46 -5.44 24.64
N VAL A 274 12.36 -6.60 24.00
CA VAL A 274 13.44 -7.15 23.19
C VAL A 274 13.11 -6.98 21.71
N VAL A 275 14.09 -6.52 20.94
CA VAL A 275 14.00 -6.35 19.49
C VAL A 275 15.12 -7.14 18.83
N VAL A 276 14.78 -8.06 17.95
CA VAL A 276 15.72 -8.95 17.26
C VAL A 276 15.89 -8.49 15.81
N GLY A 277 17.06 -7.93 15.51
CA GLY A 277 17.36 -7.37 14.18
C GLY A 277 17.37 -8.41 13.07
N ALA A 278 17.90 -9.61 13.33
CA ALA A 278 18.02 -10.67 12.31
C ALA A 278 16.68 -11.23 11.79
N HIS A 279 15.62 -11.12 12.60
CA HIS A 279 14.27 -11.54 12.19
C HIS A 279 13.58 -10.51 11.29
N PHE A 280 14.16 -9.32 11.11
CA PHE A 280 13.58 -8.24 10.31
C PHE A 280 13.83 -8.44 8.81
N LEU A 281 13.13 -9.42 8.22
CA LEU A 281 13.19 -9.72 6.78
C LEU A 281 12.28 -8.78 5.99
N LEU A 282 12.80 -7.64 5.53
CA LEU A 282 12.05 -6.65 4.72
C LEU A 282 11.32 -7.23 3.50
N ARG A 283 11.79 -8.36 2.94
CA ARG A 283 11.17 -9.03 1.79
C ARG A 283 9.88 -9.79 2.13
N CYS A 284 9.68 -10.16 3.38
CA CYS A 284 8.56 -10.97 3.84
C CYS A 284 7.62 -10.21 4.79
N LEU A 285 7.93 -8.95 5.11
CA LEU A 285 7.24 -8.17 6.12
C LEU A 285 6.32 -7.11 5.50
N ASP A 286 5.04 -7.17 5.85
CA ASP A 286 4.14 -6.05 5.64
C ASP A 286 4.44 -4.95 6.67
N LEU A 287 5.12 -3.89 6.23
CA LEU A 287 5.54 -2.77 7.07
C LEU A 287 4.38 -2.10 7.81
N GLU A 288 3.18 -2.03 7.21
CA GLU A 288 2.04 -1.39 7.87
C GLU A 288 1.54 -2.24 9.03
N ARG A 289 1.37 -3.55 8.80
CA ARG A 289 0.97 -4.48 9.87
C ARG A 289 2.05 -4.60 10.94
N PHE A 290 3.33 -4.52 10.58
CA PHE A 290 4.43 -4.50 11.54
C PHE A 290 4.38 -3.28 12.45
N VAL A 291 4.16 -2.09 11.90
CA VAL A 291 4.00 -0.86 12.71
C VAL A 291 2.82 -0.99 13.68
N LEU A 292 1.71 -1.59 13.25
CA LEU A 292 0.58 -1.86 14.13
C LEU A 292 0.93 -2.85 15.25
N HIS A 293 1.70 -3.89 14.95
CA HIS A 293 2.21 -4.82 15.95
C HIS A 293 3.14 -4.14 16.96
N VAL A 294 4.06 -3.27 16.50
CA VAL A 294 4.92 -2.45 17.37
C VAL A 294 4.08 -1.63 18.35
N VAL A 295 3.09 -0.88 17.86
CA VAL A 295 2.21 -0.07 18.71
C VAL A 295 1.50 -0.93 19.76
N LYS A 296 0.97 -2.08 19.34
CA LYS A 296 0.24 -3.00 20.22
C LYS A 296 1.14 -3.59 21.32
N GLU A 297 2.37 -3.94 21.01
CA GLU A 297 3.31 -4.53 21.97
C GLU A 297 3.90 -3.49 22.93
N PHE A 298 4.15 -2.27 22.45
CA PHE A 298 4.69 -1.20 23.27
C PHE A 298 3.65 -0.53 24.16
N GLU A 299 2.37 -0.53 23.81
CA GLU A 299 1.31 0.14 24.58
C GLU A 299 1.33 -0.14 26.10
N PRO A 300 1.36 -1.40 26.58
CA PRO A 300 1.39 -1.66 28.01
C PRO A 300 2.72 -1.28 28.68
N LEU A 301 3.81 -1.21 27.92
CA LEU A 301 5.14 -0.85 28.42
C LEU A 301 5.32 0.66 28.54
N ILE A 302 4.80 1.42 27.57
CA ILE A 302 4.94 2.88 27.53
C ILE A 302 4.28 3.57 28.73
N GLN A 303 3.37 2.89 29.45
CA GLN A 303 2.73 3.44 30.65
C GLN A 303 3.68 3.54 31.86
N LYS A 304 4.75 2.75 31.91
CA LYS A 304 5.73 2.71 33.01
C LYS A 304 7.14 2.95 32.48
N PRO A 305 8.13 3.30 33.33
CA PRO A 305 9.52 3.32 32.91
C PRO A 305 9.95 1.95 32.41
N TYR A 306 10.53 1.86 31.21
CA TYR A 306 10.89 0.59 30.57
C TYR A 306 12.23 0.70 29.83
N THR A 307 12.79 -0.46 29.50
CA THR A 307 14.10 -0.60 28.86
C THR A 307 13.94 -1.35 27.54
N ILE A 308 14.75 -1.02 26.52
CA ILE A 308 14.81 -1.76 25.26
C ILE A 308 16.14 -2.50 25.16
N VAL A 309 16.10 -3.76 24.75
CA VAL A 309 17.27 -4.56 24.38
C VAL A 309 17.20 -4.87 22.89
N TYR A 310 18.16 -4.39 22.11
CA TYR A 310 18.25 -4.65 20.67
C TYR A 310 19.38 -5.65 20.38
N LEU A 311 19.02 -6.81 19.83
CA LEU A 311 19.94 -7.87 19.45
C LEU A 311 20.31 -7.71 17.97
N HIS A 312 21.55 -7.30 17.70
CA HIS A 312 22.01 -7.02 16.34
C HIS A 312 22.73 -8.21 15.66
N SER A 313 23.01 -9.30 16.39
CA SER A 313 23.67 -10.50 15.85
C SER A 313 23.06 -10.93 14.52
N ALA A 314 23.92 -11.23 13.52
CA ALA A 314 23.52 -11.65 12.17
C ALA A 314 22.67 -10.65 11.33
N ALA A 315 22.31 -9.47 11.86
CA ALA A 315 21.53 -8.47 11.12
C ALA A 315 22.38 -7.64 10.12
N SER A 316 23.71 -7.80 10.13
CA SER A 316 24.64 -7.06 9.26
C SER A 316 24.48 -7.36 7.76
N LEU A 317 23.81 -8.45 7.38
CA LEU A 317 23.66 -8.90 5.99
C LEU A 317 22.36 -8.42 5.33
N GLN A 318 21.49 -7.73 6.08
CA GLN A 318 20.15 -7.38 5.62
C GLN A 318 19.95 -5.87 5.51
N PRO A 319 19.12 -5.41 4.54
CA PRO A 319 18.74 -4.01 4.44
C PRO A 319 18.01 -3.59 5.72
N GLN A 320 18.51 -2.55 6.38
CA GLN A 320 17.94 -2.00 7.60
C GLN A 320 16.84 -0.99 7.29
N PRO A 321 15.89 -0.76 8.22
CA PRO A 321 14.93 0.32 8.05
C PRO A 321 15.64 1.69 7.95
N ASP A 322 15.23 2.50 6.97
CA ASP A 322 15.79 3.84 6.77
C ASP A 322 15.43 4.80 7.92
N LEU A 323 16.22 5.85 8.11
CA LEU A 323 16.09 6.85 9.17
C LEU A 323 14.68 7.46 9.24
N GLY A 324 14.06 7.70 8.08
CA GLY A 324 12.69 8.21 7.99
C GLY A 324 11.66 7.25 8.60
N PHE A 325 11.84 5.94 8.42
CA PHE A 325 10.97 4.93 9.02
C PHE A 325 11.09 4.93 10.55
N MET A 326 12.31 5.03 11.08
CA MET A 326 12.55 5.11 12.52
C MET A 326 11.94 6.37 13.13
N LYS A 327 12.10 7.54 12.47
CA LYS A 327 11.47 8.79 12.89
C LYS A 327 9.94 8.67 12.92
N ARG A 328 9.35 8.01 11.90
CA ARG A 328 7.91 7.76 11.84
C ARG A 328 7.42 6.88 12.99
N ILE A 329 8.12 5.81 13.33
CA ILE A 329 7.77 4.97 14.49
C ILE A 329 7.79 5.80 15.78
N GLN A 330 8.83 6.62 15.98
CA GLN A 330 8.91 7.47 17.18
C GLN A 330 7.74 8.46 17.27
N GLN A 331 7.33 9.06 16.15
CA GLN A 331 6.14 9.93 16.11
C GLN A 331 4.84 9.17 16.35
N ILE A 332 4.73 7.93 15.86
CA ILE A 332 3.56 7.08 16.10
C ILE A 332 3.46 6.70 17.57
N LEU A 333 4.56 6.26 18.20
CA LEU A 333 4.62 5.91 19.62
C LEU A 333 4.45 7.14 20.54
N GLY A 334 4.77 8.32 20.01
CA GLY A 334 4.54 9.62 20.65
C GLY A 334 5.48 9.93 21.82
N ARG A 335 5.32 11.12 22.42
CA ARG A 335 6.21 11.60 23.51
C ARG A 335 6.22 10.74 24.76
N LYS A 336 5.14 10.00 25.05
CA LYS A 336 5.07 9.11 26.23
C LYS A 336 6.17 8.06 26.18
N HIS A 337 6.40 7.48 25.00
CA HIS A 337 7.47 6.51 24.74
C HIS A 337 8.85 7.11 25.06
N GLN A 338 9.10 8.35 24.65
CA GLN A 338 10.41 9.01 24.82
C GLN A 338 10.72 9.33 26.29
N ARG A 339 9.70 9.77 27.05
CA ARG A 339 9.83 10.14 28.47
C ARG A 339 10.06 8.93 29.36
N ASN A 340 9.31 7.84 29.13
CA ASN A 340 9.37 6.64 29.96
C ASN A 340 10.46 5.65 29.53
N LEU A 341 11.10 5.87 28.38
CA LEU A 341 12.27 5.08 28.00
C LEU A 341 13.45 5.39 28.93
N HIS A 342 13.94 4.38 29.64
CA HIS A 342 15.11 4.51 30.50
C HIS A 342 16.42 4.36 29.72
N GLY A 343 16.54 3.28 28.94
CA GLY A 343 17.76 2.94 28.20
C GLY A 343 17.50 2.01 27.02
N ILE A 344 18.40 2.08 26.03
CA ILE A 344 18.44 1.15 24.89
C ILE A 344 19.79 0.43 24.93
N TYR A 345 19.79 -0.86 25.26
CA TYR A 345 20.98 -1.70 25.25
C TYR A 345 21.11 -2.40 23.90
N ILE A 346 22.21 -2.14 23.19
CA ILE A 346 22.47 -2.71 21.87
C ILE A 346 23.55 -3.78 22.00
N LEU A 347 23.18 -5.04 21.74
CA LEU A 347 24.09 -6.17 21.75
C LEU A 347 24.74 -6.39 20.37
N HIS A 348 26.06 -6.53 20.35
CA HIS A 348 26.90 -6.75 19.15
C HIS A 348 26.77 -5.64 18.11
N PRO A 349 27.00 -4.36 18.46
CA PRO A 349 26.88 -3.26 17.53
C PRO A 349 27.94 -3.35 16.41
N THR A 350 27.50 -3.37 15.16
CA THR A 350 28.39 -3.24 14.00
C THR A 350 28.81 -1.78 13.79
N LEU A 351 29.91 -1.56 13.06
CA LEU A 351 30.33 -0.22 12.65
C LEU A 351 29.21 0.50 11.89
N GLY A 352 28.52 -0.20 10.98
CA GLY A 352 27.36 0.33 10.25
C GLY A 352 26.26 0.82 11.18
N LEU A 353 25.84 -0.01 12.15
CA LEU A 353 24.82 0.38 13.12
C LEU A 353 25.26 1.59 13.98
N ARG A 354 26.52 1.61 14.45
CA ARG A 354 27.06 2.75 15.22
C ARG A 354 26.99 4.05 14.40
N THR A 355 27.35 4.00 13.11
CA THR A 355 27.25 5.17 12.22
C THR A 355 25.80 5.61 11.97
N ALA A 356 24.87 4.65 11.82
CA ALA A 356 23.44 4.97 11.66
C ALA A 356 22.86 5.64 12.91
N ILE A 357 23.20 5.14 14.10
CA ILE A 357 22.75 5.74 15.38
C ILE A 357 23.35 7.12 15.57
N LEU A 358 24.63 7.32 15.22
CA LEU A 358 25.24 8.65 15.23
C LEU A 358 24.47 9.62 14.31
N GLY A 359 24.09 9.15 13.11
CA GLY A 359 23.22 9.90 12.21
C GLY A 359 21.87 10.25 12.85
N MET A 360 21.24 9.30 13.55
CA MET A 360 19.99 9.56 14.28
C MET A 360 20.17 10.54 15.44
N GLN A 361 21.27 10.49 16.18
CA GLN A 361 21.58 11.43 17.25
C GLN A 361 21.74 12.87 16.75
N LEU A 362 22.23 13.05 15.52
CA LEU A 362 22.47 14.37 14.91
C LEU A 362 21.25 14.92 14.15
N LEU A 363 20.45 14.05 13.54
CA LEU A 363 19.37 14.44 12.62
C LEU A 363 17.96 14.36 13.26
N ILE A 364 17.82 13.64 14.37
CA ILE A 364 16.55 13.46 15.07
C ILE A 364 16.70 14.08 16.46
N ASP A 365 16.04 15.21 16.69
CA ASP A 365 15.90 15.83 18.01
C ASP A 365 15.12 14.89 18.96
N GLY A 366 15.85 13.99 19.61
CA GLY A 366 15.26 12.98 20.49
C GLY A 366 16.22 12.61 21.61
N GLU A 367 15.83 12.88 22.86
CA GLU A 367 16.54 12.41 24.06
C GLU A 367 16.69 10.87 24.11
N VAL A 368 15.88 10.16 23.31
CA VAL A 368 15.88 8.71 23.15
C VAL A 368 17.26 8.18 22.74
N TRP A 369 17.87 8.73 21.67
CA TRP A 369 19.11 8.17 21.11
C TRP A 369 20.34 8.47 21.96
N LYS A 370 20.24 9.41 22.91
CA LYS A 370 21.28 9.68 23.92
C LYS A 370 21.31 8.62 25.03
N LYS A 371 20.23 7.84 25.17
CA LYS A 371 20.09 6.75 26.17
C LYS A 371 20.57 5.39 25.64
N VAL A 372 21.28 5.38 24.50
CA VAL A 372 21.81 4.16 23.88
C VAL A 372 23.11 3.75 24.57
N VAL A 373 23.17 2.49 25.00
CA VAL A 373 24.35 1.86 25.58
C VAL A 373 24.77 0.70 24.68
N TYR A 374 26.00 0.76 24.20
CA TYR A 374 26.59 -0.29 23.38
C TYR A 374 27.17 -1.41 24.24
N VAL A 375 26.81 -2.64 23.92
CA VAL A 375 27.22 -3.84 24.67
C VAL A 375 27.84 -4.83 23.69
N ASP A 376 29.13 -5.11 23.87
CA ASP A 376 29.88 -5.95 22.93
C ASP A 376 29.84 -7.44 23.31
N ARG A 377 29.44 -7.81 24.54
CA ARG A 377 29.39 -9.19 25.04
C ARG A 377 28.09 -9.51 25.76
N LEU A 378 27.58 -10.73 25.63
CA LEU A 378 26.37 -11.17 26.36
C LEU A 378 26.51 -11.07 27.88
N VAL A 379 27.68 -11.40 28.43
CA VAL A 379 27.96 -11.32 29.87
C VAL A 379 27.78 -9.90 30.41
N GLN A 380 28.07 -8.88 29.61
CA GLN A 380 27.86 -7.48 30.01
C GLN A 380 26.38 -7.12 30.01
N LEU A 381 25.60 -7.63 29.03
CA LEU A 381 24.15 -7.43 28.98
C LEU A 381 23.48 -8.00 30.23
N PHE A 382 23.94 -9.16 30.70
CA PHE A 382 23.39 -9.81 31.90
C PHE A 382 23.60 -9.04 33.21
N ARG A 383 24.48 -8.04 33.23
CA ARG A 383 24.59 -7.10 34.36
C ARG A 383 23.40 -6.16 34.46
N TYR A 384 22.77 -5.86 33.33
CA TYR A 384 21.61 -4.96 33.27
C TYR A 384 20.30 -5.73 33.33
N VAL A 385 20.20 -6.85 32.61
CA VAL A 385 18.98 -7.67 32.52
C VAL A 385 19.33 -9.13 32.81
N PRO A 386 18.76 -9.75 33.88
CA PRO A 386 19.03 -11.15 34.20
C PRO A 386 18.70 -12.09 33.05
N ARG A 387 19.49 -13.16 32.89
CA ARG A 387 19.34 -14.12 31.79
C ARG A 387 17.96 -14.79 31.80
N GLU A 388 17.43 -15.09 32.97
CA GLU A 388 16.16 -15.79 33.17
C GLU A 388 14.96 -15.00 32.63
N GLN A 389 15.13 -13.69 32.47
CA GLN A 389 14.11 -12.76 32.00
C GLN A 389 14.12 -12.60 30.46
N LEU A 390 15.10 -13.18 29.76
CA LEU A 390 15.30 -13.01 28.32
C LEU A 390 15.31 -14.34 27.57
N THR A 391 14.49 -14.44 26.52
CA THR A 391 14.47 -15.56 25.58
C THR A 391 15.38 -15.27 24.38
N ILE A 392 16.70 -15.35 24.61
CA ILE A 392 17.71 -15.05 23.60
C ILE A 392 17.78 -16.20 22.56
N PRO A 393 17.68 -15.91 21.25
CA PRO A 393 17.84 -16.93 20.21
C PRO A 393 19.24 -17.54 20.14
N ASP A 394 19.34 -18.82 19.76
CA ASP A 394 20.60 -19.58 19.74
C ASP A 394 21.70 -18.94 18.86
N PHE A 395 21.32 -18.38 17.72
CA PHE A 395 22.27 -17.72 16.81
C PHE A 395 22.97 -16.52 17.45
N VAL A 396 22.39 -15.90 18.48
CA VAL A 396 23.00 -14.78 19.20
C VAL A 396 24.17 -15.28 20.05
N PHE A 397 24.01 -16.43 20.70
CA PHE A 397 25.08 -17.10 21.45
C PHE A 397 26.21 -17.57 20.54
N GLN A 398 25.85 -18.15 19.38
CA GLN A 398 26.83 -18.57 18.39
C GLN A 398 27.65 -17.37 17.88
N HIS A 399 27.00 -16.25 17.59
CA HIS A 399 27.69 -15.04 17.16
C HIS A 399 28.60 -14.44 18.24
N ASP A 400 28.17 -14.45 19.52
CA ASP A 400 29.02 -14.02 20.64
C ASP A 400 30.27 -14.90 20.75
N LEU A 401 30.14 -16.22 20.57
CA LEU A 401 31.28 -17.15 20.56
C LEU A 401 32.21 -16.91 19.37
N GLU A 402 31.67 -16.66 18.17
CA GLU A 402 32.48 -16.40 16.97
C GLU A 402 33.25 -15.07 17.06
N VAL A 403 32.62 -14.01 17.56
CA VAL A 403 33.20 -12.67 17.63
C VAL A 403 34.08 -12.48 18.87
N ASN A 404 33.66 -13.01 20.02
CA ASN A 404 34.33 -12.80 21.31
C ASN A 404 35.05 -14.04 21.85
N GLY A 405 34.66 -15.26 21.46
CA GLY A 405 35.25 -16.52 21.94
C GLY A 405 36.69 -16.77 21.47
N GLY A 406 37.16 -16.06 20.44
CA GLY A 406 38.58 -16.05 20.04
C GLY A 406 39.50 -15.24 20.95
N ARG A 407 38.96 -14.44 21.89
CA ARG A 407 39.74 -13.64 22.86
C ARG A 407 39.44 -14.05 24.31
N GLY A 408 39.89 -15.25 24.65
CA GLY A 408 40.36 -15.62 26.00
C GLY A 408 39.31 -16.00 27.06
N MET A 409 39.56 -17.17 27.66
CA MET A 409 39.02 -17.76 28.91
C MET A 409 37.60 -18.35 28.80
N ILE A 410 37.36 -19.67 28.94
CA ILE A 410 37.68 -20.59 30.07
C ILE A 410 37.67 -19.86 31.41
N VAL A 411 36.51 -19.79 32.06
CA VAL A 411 36.16 -20.43 33.35
C VAL A 411 34.67 -20.27 33.55
#